data_AF-A0ABD1BHJ2-F1
#
_entry.id   AF-A0ABD1BHJ2-F1
#
_cell.length_a   1.000
_cell.length_b   1.000
_cell.length_c   1.000
_cell.angle_alpha   90.00
_cell.angle_beta   90.00
_cell.angle_gamma   90.00
#
_symmetry.space_group_name_H-M   'P 1'
#
loop_
_entity.id
_entity.type
_entity.pdbx_description
1 polymer ?
#
loop_
_entity_poly.entity_id
_entity_poly.type
_entity_poly.pdbx_seq_one_letter_code
_entity_poly.pdbx_strand_id
1 'polypeptide(L)'
;MPPIQLTVSQEKLFERAWNTLKDENVGTLCLYGMGGVGKTTLLTQIKSKVLEAGNAFDLVMFVAVEFGEVESIQEKIINMIGSGFSYILWRCLTKMDMASAIYEVLNTKRFVLLFDDLPKKVDLEEIGVPLPSKQNGSKVVFTTRSREPCGSNWVSTEVEVTCLSPEEAYDLFQKTLKETTLRSHPDIPNLTRVVAMLCRGFPLALSLISETMACKRMVSEWHHAIQVLVSSTVEFSGTEDEILPILKFAYDSLNGENMKSGFLYCALFPKNFHIRKEHLVDCWIGEGIIATEDRDIAVIQGYEMICDLVTMQLLMEDEVGECVKMHDMVREMALGITSDLISGGTRNTLSWSALREYMRCQRSMIGGWLERCQ
;
A
#
# COMPACT_ATOMS: atom_id res chain seq x y z
N MET A 1 0.24 12.44 5.58
CA MET A 1 -0.38 11.45 6.52
C MET A 1 -0.16 11.94 7.94
N PRO A 2 -1.17 11.92 8.84
CA PRO A 2 -0.87 12.09 10.26
C PRO A 2 0.11 10.99 10.71
N PRO A 3 0.99 11.25 11.69
CA PRO A 3 1.98 10.28 12.12
C PRO A 3 1.27 9.03 12.62
N ILE A 4 1.50 7.90 11.94
CA ILE A 4 1.06 6.58 12.42
C ILE A 4 1.80 6.37 13.75
N GLN A 5 1.06 6.42 14.87
CA GLN A 5 1.62 6.04 16.16
C GLN A 5 1.99 4.57 16.09
N LEU A 6 3.27 4.30 16.31
CA LEU A 6 3.80 2.96 16.27
C LEU A 6 3.35 2.14 17.49
N THR A 7 3.34 0.83 17.29
CA THR A 7 3.42 -0.12 18.41
C THR A 7 4.84 -0.17 18.96
N VAL A 8 5.01 -0.70 20.17
CA VAL A 8 6.32 -0.80 20.83
C VAL A 8 7.32 -1.64 20.01
N SER A 9 6.90 -2.74 19.37
CA SER A 9 7.78 -3.49 18.46
C SER A 9 8.11 -2.71 17.20
N GLN A 10 7.16 -1.99 16.61
CA GLN A 10 7.45 -1.15 15.45
C GLN A 10 8.43 -0.03 15.80
N GLU A 11 8.36 0.56 17.00
CA GLU A 11 9.37 1.50 17.50
C GLU A 11 10.74 0.82 17.65
N LYS A 12 10.80 -0.38 18.23
CA LYS A 12 12.06 -1.14 18.35
C LYS A 12 12.63 -1.53 16.99
N LEU A 13 11.80 -1.94 16.05
CA LEU A 13 12.18 -2.26 14.67
C LEU A 13 12.66 -0.99 13.94
N PHE A 14 11.97 0.13 14.15
CA PHE A 14 12.39 1.43 13.66
C PHE A 14 13.76 1.81 14.21
N GLU A 15 13.96 1.76 15.53
CA GLU A 15 15.24 2.08 16.15
C GLU A 15 16.35 1.13 15.68
N ARG A 16 16.06 -0.17 15.52
CA ARG A 16 17.01 -1.13 14.96
C ARG A 16 17.40 -0.74 13.53
N ALA A 17 16.43 -0.54 12.64
CA ALA A 17 16.67 -0.16 11.25
C ALA A 17 17.42 1.18 11.14
N TRP A 18 17.04 2.15 11.98
CA TRP A 18 17.65 3.47 12.03
C TRP A 18 19.09 3.43 12.53
N ASN A 19 19.37 2.68 13.59
CA ASN A 19 20.74 2.51 14.09
C ASN A 19 21.62 1.74 13.09
N THR A 20 21.08 0.74 12.39
CA THR A 20 21.76 0.08 11.28
C THR A 20 22.07 1.06 10.14
N LEU A 21 21.12 1.93 9.78
CA LEU A 21 21.32 2.92 8.70
C LEU A 21 22.38 3.98 9.06
N LYS A 22 22.51 4.33 10.35
CA LYS A 22 23.52 5.27 10.85
C LYS A 22 24.95 4.74 10.78
N ASP A 23 25.14 3.43 10.76
CA ASP A 23 26.47 2.84 10.61
C ASP A 23 27.08 3.26 9.26
N GLU A 24 28.25 3.87 9.29
CA GLU A 24 28.98 4.31 8.09
C GLU A 24 29.36 3.13 7.18
N ASN A 25 29.48 1.91 7.71
CA ASN A 25 29.72 0.69 6.94
C ASN A 25 28.49 0.23 6.14
N VAL A 26 27.29 0.68 6.50
CA VAL A 26 26.04 0.24 5.87
C VAL A 26 25.64 1.24 4.80
N GLY A 27 25.94 0.95 3.54
CA GLY A 27 25.50 1.76 2.41
C GLY A 27 24.04 1.47 2.03
N THR A 28 23.60 0.23 2.22
CA THR A 28 22.28 -0.23 1.77
C THR A 28 21.57 -1.11 2.80
N LEU A 29 20.29 -0.83 3.03
CA LEU A 29 19.41 -1.58 3.92
C LEU A 29 18.19 -2.16 3.18
N CYS A 30 18.03 -3.48 3.23
CA CYS A 30 16.81 -4.18 2.78
C CYS A 30 15.83 -4.35 3.95
N LEU A 31 14.57 -3.95 3.76
CA LEU A 31 13.46 -4.23 4.68
C LEU A 31 12.51 -5.23 4.02
N TYR A 32 12.53 -6.49 4.44
CA TYR A 32 11.71 -7.53 3.80
C TYR A 32 10.70 -8.17 4.75
N GLY A 33 9.65 -8.79 4.20
CA GLY A 33 8.61 -9.45 4.99
C GLY A 33 7.28 -9.49 4.24
N MET A 34 6.30 -10.22 4.78
CA MET A 34 5.01 -10.44 4.11
C MET A 34 4.22 -9.16 3.79
N GLY A 35 3.23 -9.25 2.90
CA GLY A 35 2.29 -8.17 2.63
C GLY A 35 1.55 -7.70 3.89
N GLY A 36 1.38 -6.40 4.09
CA GLY A 36 0.59 -5.85 5.20
C GLY A 36 1.27 -5.79 6.58
N VAL A 37 2.54 -6.22 6.70
CA VAL A 37 3.33 -6.16 7.96
C VAL A 37 3.86 -4.77 8.35
N GLY A 38 3.70 -3.76 7.49
CA GLY A 38 4.08 -2.37 7.79
C GLY A 38 5.46 -1.91 7.29
N LYS A 39 6.04 -2.58 6.29
CA LYS A 39 7.32 -2.19 5.67
C LYS A 39 7.32 -0.75 5.14
N THR A 40 6.31 -0.38 4.36
CA THR A 40 6.15 0.98 3.81
C THR A 40 6.00 2.03 4.90
N THR A 41 5.30 1.70 5.99
CA THR A 41 5.19 2.55 7.19
C THR A 41 6.56 2.80 7.80
N LEU A 42 7.36 1.74 7.97
CA LEU A 42 8.71 1.84 8.49
C LEU A 42 9.62 2.68 7.57
N LEU A 43 9.54 2.48 6.25
CA LEU A 43 10.28 3.26 5.26
C LEU A 43 9.91 4.75 5.28
N THR A 44 8.63 5.06 5.46
CA THR A 44 8.14 6.45 5.58
C THR A 44 8.63 7.12 6.85
N GLN A 45 8.81 6.37 7.94
CA GLN A 45 9.39 6.90 9.17
C GLN A 45 10.87 7.18 9.05
N ILE A 46 11.61 6.28 8.37
CA ILE A 46 13.00 6.54 8.00
C ILE A 46 13.08 7.84 7.18
N LYS A 47 12.20 8.04 6.19
CA LYS A 47 12.10 9.29 5.44
C LYS A 47 11.90 10.50 6.37
N SER A 48 10.91 10.45 7.26
CA SER A 48 10.64 11.55 8.21
C SER A 48 11.86 11.89 9.05
N LYS A 49 12.51 10.86 9.61
CA LYS A 49 13.70 11.02 10.46
C LYS A 49 14.93 11.52 9.71
N VAL A 50 15.10 11.13 8.45
CA VAL A 50 16.13 11.71 7.57
C VAL A 50 15.87 13.20 7.34
N LEU A 51 14.62 13.59 7.07
CA LEU A 51 14.25 15.00 6.87
C LEU A 51 14.38 15.83 8.16
N GLU A 52 14.00 15.27 9.32
CA GLU A 52 14.17 15.89 10.65
C GLU A 52 15.65 16.10 11.03
N ALA A 53 16.53 15.19 10.61
CA ALA A 53 17.97 15.28 10.88
C ALA A 53 18.67 16.40 10.09
N GLY A 54 17.96 17.12 9.22
CA GLY A 54 18.44 18.30 8.51
C GLY A 54 19.41 17.98 7.36
N ASN A 55 20.35 18.90 7.10
CA ASN A 55 21.27 18.94 5.95
C ASN A 55 22.33 17.80 5.90
N ALA A 56 22.05 16.63 6.46
CA ALA A 56 22.94 15.47 6.37
C ALA A 56 23.02 14.90 4.93
N PHE A 57 22.01 15.16 4.11
CA PHE A 57 21.91 14.72 2.72
C PHE A 57 21.44 15.87 1.83
N ASP A 58 22.03 15.97 0.65
CA ASP A 58 21.69 16.97 -0.37
C ASP A 58 20.38 16.61 -1.10
N LEU A 59 20.06 15.30 -1.15
CA LEU A 59 18.86 14.77 -1.81
C LEU A 59 18.22 13.65 -0.98
N VAL A 60 16.91 13.70 -0.83
CA VAL A 60 16.09 12.64 -0.21
C VAL A 60 14.97 12.28 -1.18
N MET A 61 15.04 11.09 -1.76
CA MET A 61 14.12 10.63 -2.81
C MET A 61 13.33 9.42 -2.33
N PHE A 62 12.03 9.38 -2.63
CA PHE A 62 11.14 8.27 -2.30
C PHE A 62 10.45 7.78 -3.56
N VAL A 63 10.80 6.57 -4.02
CA VAL A 63 10.35 5.99 -5.28
C VAL A 63 9.51 4.75 -4.99
N ALA A 64 8.20 4.86 -5.15
CA ALA A 64 7.31 3.70 -5.12
C ALA A 64 7.40 2.95 -6.45
N VAL A 65 7.73 1.66 -6.41
CA VAL A 65 7.93 0.82 -7.60
C VAL A 65 6.66 0.05 -7.92
N GLU A 66 6.12 0.30 -9.11
CA GLU A 66 4.84 -0.27 -9.56
C GLU A 66 5.07 -1.49 -10.45
N PHE A 67 5.88 -1.29 -11.49
CA PHE A 67 6.34 -2.30 -12.43
C PHE A 67 7.86 -2.30 -12.30
N GLY A 68 8.48 -3.45 -12.02
CA GLY A 68 9.93 -3.56 -11.77
C GLY A 68 10.80 -3.32 -13.02
N GLU A 69 10.35 -2.44 -13.91
CA GLU A 69 11.04 -1.96 -15.09
C GLU A 69 11.96 -0.82 -14.70
N VAL A 70 13.20 -0.87 -15.20
CA VAL A 70 14.23 0.09 -14.83
C VAL A 70 13.87 1.49 -15.32
N GLU A 71 13.30 1.59 -16.51
CA GLU A 71 12.88 2.82 -17.16
C GLU A 71 11.84 3.58 -16.31
N SER A 72 10.85 2.88 -15.75
CA SER A 72 9.85 3.48 -14.85
C SER A 72 10.50 4.04 -13.57
N ILE A 73 11.49 3.33 -13.02
CA ILE A 73 12.26 3.80 -11.87
C ILE A 73 13.09 5.03 -12.25
N GLN A 74 13.76 5.00 -13.39
CA GLN A 74 14.59 6.10 -13.89
C GLN A 74 13.76 7.37 -14.10
N GLU A 75 12.60 7.27 -14.73
CA GLU A 75 11.69 8.40 -14.93
C GLU A 75 11.29 9.03 -13.59
N LYS A 76 10.96 8.22 -12.58
CA LYS A 76 10.61 8.71 -11.23
C LYS A 76 11.79 9.42 -10.57
N ILE A 77 13.00 8.87 -10.66
CA ILE A 77 14.21 9.49 -10.09
C ILE A 77 14.52 10.81 -10.82
N ILE A 78 14.51 10.83 -12.15
CA ILE A 78 14.77 12.02 -12.96
C ILE A 78 13.80 13.15 -12.62
N ASN A 79 12.50 12.84 -12.48
CA ASN A 79 11.50 13.82 -12.10
C ASN A 79 11.75 14.42 -10.70
N MET A 80 12.36 13.67 -9.77
CA MET A 80 12.74 14.19 -8.45
C MET A 80 14.03 14.99 -8.47
N ILE A 81 14.97 14.64 -9.35
CA ILE A 81 16.26 15.35 -9.50
C ILE A 81 16.08 16.66 -10.27
N GLY A 82 15.23 16.67 -11.29
CA GLY A 82 15.21 17.68 -12.35
C GLY A 82 13.92 18.49 -12.42
N SER A 83 13.72 19.43 -11.49
CA SER A 83 12.71 20.51 -11.65
C SER A 83 13.06 21.54 -12.75
N GLY A 84 14.02 21.26 -13.63
CA GLY A 84 14.59 22.22 -14.60
C GLY A 84 14.72 21.73 -16.05
N PHE A 85 14.40 20.47 -16.35
CA PHE A 85 14.34 19.97 -17.73
C PHE A 85 12.88 19.84 -18.16
N SER A 86 12.56 20.28 -19.38
CA SER A 86 11.22 20.11 -19.94
C SER A 86 10.88 18.62 -20.03
N TYR A 87 9.70 18.24 -19.53
CA TYR A 87 9.11 16.89 -19.61
C TYR A 87 9.20 16.26 -21.02
N ILE A 88 9.24 17.10 -22.07
CA ILE A 88 9.32 16.70 -23.47
C ILE A 88 10.70 16.14 -23.85
N LEU A 89 11.78 16.60 -23.22
CA LEU A 89 13.15 16.13 -23.51
C LEU A 89 13.40 14.70 -22.99
N TRP A 90 12.73 14.31 -21.90
CA TRP A 90 12.95 13.02 -21.24
C TRP A 90 12.41 11.83 -22.04
N ARG A 91 11.24 11.97 -22.68
CA ARG A 91 10.64 10.90 -23.49
C ARG A 91 11.45 10.52 -24.73
N CYS A 92 12.45 11.32 -25.08
CA CYS A 92 13.35 11.05 -26.19
C CYS A 92 14.67 10.39 -25.75
N LEU A 93 14.91 10.25 -24.45
CA LEU A 93 16.13 9.64 -23.93
C LEU A 93 16.03 8.13 -23.95
N THR A 94 17.14 7.48 -24.28
CA THR A 94 17.27 6.04 -24.10
C THR A 94 17.46 5.72 -22.63
N LYS A 95 17.25 4.45 -22.26
CA LYS A 95 17.58 3.92 -20.93
C LYS A 95 19.00 4.25 -20.47
N MET A 96 19.98 4.21 -21.39
CA MET A 96 21.38 4.52 -21.11
C MET A 96 21.60 6.02 -20.87
N ASP A 97 20.91 6.88 -21.62
CA ASP A 97 20.98 8.33 -21.43
C ASP A 97 20.38 8.72 -20.07
N MET A 98 19.26 8.09 -19.69
CA MET A 98 18.64 8.27 -18.37
C MET A 98 19.56 7.83 -17.24
N ALA A 99 20.18 6.64 -17.35
CA ALA A 99 21.14 6.15 -16.37
C ALA A 99 22.32 7.11 -16.22
N SER A 100 22.88 7.59 -17.33
CA SER A 100 24.01 8.53 -17.35
C SER A 100 23.65 9.85 -16.66
N ALA A 101 22.48 10.41 -16.98
CA ALA A 101 22.00 11.65 -16.37
C ALA A 101 21.77 11.52 -14.86
N ILE A 102 21.17 10.40 -14.41
CA ILE A 102 20.99 10.11 -12.98
C ILE A 102 22.35 10.02 -12.30
N TYR A 103 23.30 9.27 -12.89
CA TYR A 103 24.61 9.07 -12.33
C TYR A 103 25.39 10.38 -12.18
N GLU A 104 25.41 11.23 -13.23
CA GLU A 104 26.11 12.51 -13.20
C GLU A 104 25.64 13.40 -12.04
N VAL A 105 24.33 13.44 -11.77
CA VAL A 105 23.81 14.24 -10.67
C VAL A 105 24.07 13.58 -9.32
N LEU A 106 23.74 12.30 -9.16
CA LEU A 106 23.86 11.61 -7.87
C LEU A 106 25.31 11.40 -7.43
N ASN A 107 26.26 11.29 -8.37
CA ASN A 107 27.67 11.12 -8.04
C ASN A 107 28.32 12.38 -7.42
N THR A 108 27.69 13.55 -7.58
CA THR A 108 28.17 14.83 -7.01
C THR A 108 27.51 15.19 -5.68
N LYS A 109 26.56 14.38 -5.21
CA LYS A 109 25.70 14.69 -4.07
C LYS A 109 25.65 13.53 -3.08
N ARG A 110 25.51 13.86 -1.80
CA ARG A 110 25.19 12.88 -0.78
C ARG A 110 23.68 12.67 -0.75
N PHE A 111 23.19 11.47 -1.05
CA PHE A 111 21.76 11.21 -1.22
C PHE A 111 21.23 10.09 -0.31
N VAL A 112 19.93 10.13 -0.02
CA VAL A 112 19.16 8.97 0.44
C VAL A 112 18.12 8.63 -0.61
N LEU A 113 18.13 7.39 -1.09
CA LEU A 113 17.15 6.87 -2.03
C LEU A 113 16.34 5.75 -1.35
N LEU A 114 15.03 5.96 -1.26
CA LEU A 114 14.09 5.04 -0.62
C LEU A 114 13.23 4.38 -1.69
N PHE A 115 13.41 3.09 -1.96
CA PHE A 115 12.55 2.35 -2.88
C PHE A 115 11.46 1.62 -2.12
N ASP A 116 10.20 1.84 -2.49
CA ASP A 116 9.07 1.13 -1.89
C ASP A 116 8.55 0.02 -2.81
N ASP A 117 8.47 -1.18 -2.24
CA ASP A 117 7.96 -2.43 -2.81
C ASP A 117 8.67 -2.90 -4.08
N LEU A 118 9.99 -3.12 -3.99
CA LEU A 118 10.79 -3.72 -5.06
C LEU A 118 10.38 -5.18 -5.29
N PRO A 119 9.86 -5.53 -6.50
CA PRO A 119 9.30 -6.86 -6.74
C PRO A 119 10.37 -7.92 -7.06
N LYS A 120 11.55 -7.51 -7.52
CA LYS A 120 12.63 -8.40 -7.95
C LYS A 120 14.00 -7.73 -7.72
N LYS A 121 15.08 -8.48 -7.94
CA LYS A 121 16.42 -7.93 -7.97
C LYS A 121 16.52 -6.85 -9.05
N VAL A 122 17.11 -5.72 -8.68
CA VAL A 122 17.39 -4.59 -9.57
C VAL A 122 18.88 -4.31 -9.54
N ASP A 123 19.41 -3.82 -10.65
CA ASP A 123 20.79 -3.35 -10.73
C ASP A 123 20.80 -1.82 -10.59
N LEU A 124 21.45 -1.33 -9.54
CA LEU A 124 21.58 0.11 -9.31
C LEU A 124 22.39 0.79 -10.41
N GLU A 125 23.40 0.11 -10.98
CA GLU A 125 24.20 0.65 -12.07
C GLU A 125 23.37 0.78 -13.35
N GLU A 126 22.49 -0.19 -13.62
CA GLU A 126 21.55 -0.14 -14.75
C GLU A 126 20.56 1.03 -14.62
N ILE A 127 20.14 1.35 -13.39
CA ILE A 127 19.32 2.53 -13.10
C ILE A 127 20.15 3.84 -13.22
N GLY A 128 21.46 3.78 -13.00
CA GLY A 128 22.34 4.95 -12.92
C GLY A 128 22.58 5.46 -11.49
N VAL A 129 22.19 4.69 -10.47
CA VAL A 129 22.40 5.05 -9.06
C VAL A 129 23.81 4.63 -8.63
N PRO A 130 24.67 5.56 -8.20
CA PRO A 130 26.00 5.22 -7.68
C PRO A 130 25.89 4.35 -6.44
N LEU A 131 26.76 3.33 -6.31
CA LEU A 131 26.75 2.46 -5.15
C LEU A 131 27.08 3.25 -3.86
N PRO A 132 26.25 3.14 -2.81
CA PRO A 132 26.54 3.71 -1.50
C PRO A 132 27.90 3.25 -0.94
N SER A 133 28.69 4.18 -0.42
CA SER A 133 30.00 3.90 0.17
C SER A 133 30.29 4.82 1.35
N LYS A 134 31.32 4.49 2.14
CA LYS A 134 31.80 5.38 3.21
C LYS A 134 32.21 6.75 2.69
N GLN A 135 32.79 6.79 1.49
CA GLN A 135 33.35 8.00 0.90
C GLN A 135 32.27 8.97 0.43
N ASN A 136 31.21 8.46 -0.22
CA ASN A 136 30.10 9.32 -0.66
C ASN A 136 29.06 9.57 0.45
N GLY A 137 29.00 8.70 1.47
CA GLY A 137 28.08 8.83 2.60
C GLY A 137 26.60 8.70 2.22
N SER A 138 26.31 8.30 0.99
CA SER A 138 24.96 8.10 0.46
C SER A 138 24.36 6.80 1.02
N LYS A 139 23.02 6.70 0.97
CA LYS A 139 22.29 5.55 1.50
C LYS A 139 21.18 5.12 0.53
N VAL A 140 20.98 3.81 0.41
CA VAL A 140 19.82 3.23 -0.26
C VAL A 140 19.05 2.38 0.74
N VAL A 141 17.74 2.59 0.86
CA VAL A 141 16.87 1.71 1.64
C VAL A 141 15.75 1.25 0.75
N PHE A 142 15.40 -0.03 0.82
CA PHE A 142 14.26 -0.51 0.06
C PHE A 142 13.41 -1.51 0.82
N THR A 143 12.14 -1.56 0.46
CA THR A 143 11.20 -2.57 0.97
C THR A 143 10.89 -3.61 -0.09
N THR A 144 10.64 -4.85 0.32
CA THR A 144 10.22 -5.94 -0.59
C THR A 144 9.41 -7.01 0.13
N ARG A 145 8.54 -7.73 -0.59
CA ARG A 145 7.71 -8.81 -0.02
C ARG A 145 8.46 -10.12 0.18
N SER A 146 9.43 -10.42 -0.68
CA SER A 146 10.22 -11.64 -0.62
C SER A 146 11.66 -11.34 -0.22
N ARG A 147 12.39 -12.35 0.27
CA ARG A 147 13.81 -12.17 0.61
C ARG A 147 14.71 -12.12 -0.63
N GLU A 148 14.21 -12.51 -1.81
CA GLU A 148 15.01 -12.64 -3.02
C GLU A 148 15.75 -11.33 -3.39
N PRO A 149 15.11 -10.14 -3.41
CA PRO A 149 15.80 -8.89 -3.75
C PRO A 149 16.89 -8.48 -2.76
N CYS A 150 16.82 -8.92 -1.50
CA CYS A 150 17.87 -8.67 -0.52
C CYS A 150 19.20 -9.37 -0.88
N GLY A 151 19.17 -10.42 -1.69
CA GLY A 151 20.36 -11.11 -2.18
C GLY A 151 21.07 -10.44 -3.35
N SER A 152 20.86 -9.12 -3.55
CA SER A 152 21.59 -8.35 -4.57
C SER A 152 22.97 -7.97 -4.03
N ASN A 153 23.98 -7.91 -4.91
CA ASN A 153 25.38 -7.66 -4.54
C ASN A 153 25.62 -6.30 -3.86
N TRP A 154 24.75 -5.33 -4.08
CA TRP A 154 24.81 -3.99 -3.50
C TRP A 154 24.12 -3.88 -2.13
N VAL A 155 23.50 -4.94 -1.60
CA VAL A 155 22.84 -4.92 -0.29
C VAL A 155 23.86 -5.15 0.82
N SER A 156 23.96 -4.21 1.77
CA SER A 156 24.88 -4.33 2.91
C SER A 156 24.26 -5.10 4.07
N THR A 157 22.97 -4.90 4.36
CA THR A 157 22.27 -5.54 5.48
C THR A 157 20.79 -5.68 5.18
N GLU A 158 20.16 -6.71 5.75
CA GLU A 158 18.72 -6.95 5.69
C GLU A 158 18.10 -6.98 7.09
N VAL A 159 16.86 -6.50 7.18
CA VAL A 159 16.02 -6.58 8.38
C VAL A 159 14.68 -7.14 7.98
N GLU A 160 14.30 -8.24 8.63
CA GLU A 160 12.98 -8.82 8.49
C GLU A 160 11.96 -8.02 9.32
N VAL A 161 10.87 -7.63 8.69
CA VAL A 161 9.71 -7.01 9.31
C VAL A 161 8.64 -8.08 9.46
N THR A 162 8.47 -8.56 10.69
CA THR A 162 7.54 -9.64 11.03
C THR A 162 6.19 -9.09 11.52
N CYS A 163 5.19 -9.96 11.61
CA CYS A 163 3.93 -9.65 12.29
C CYS A 163 4.15 -9.26 13.77
N LEU A 164 3.18 -8.54 14.32
CA LEU A 164 3.14 -8.16 15.73
C LEU A 164 2.93 -9.37 16.63
N SER A 165 3.49 -9.33 17.84
CA SER A 165 3.15 -10.30 18.88
C SER A 165 1.66 -10.19 19.27
N PRO A 166 1.05 -11.24 19.85
CA PRO A 166 -0.35 -11.19 20.28
C PRO A 166 -0.69 -10.00 21.19
N GLU A 167 0.22 -9.64 22.09
CA GLU A 167 0.08 -8.51 23.01
C GLU A 167 0.09 -7.18 22.25
N GLU A 168 1.04 -6.98 21.34
CA GLU A 168 1.15 -5.75 20.54
C GLU A 168 0.02 -5.63 19.51
N ALA A 169 -0.43 -6.76 18.98
CA ALA A 169 -1.58 -6.84 18.09
C ALA A 169 -2.84 -6.36 18.82
N TYR A 170 -3.04 -6.83 20.05
CA TYR A 170 -4.14 -6.36 20.88
C TYR A 170 -4.02 -4.87 21.20
N ASP A 171 -2.83 -4.39 21.58
CA ASP A 171 -2.61 -2.97 21.86
C ASP A 171 -2.93 -2.09 20.64
N LEU A 172 -2.49 -2.50 19.44
CA LEU A 172 -2.82 -1.78 18.20
C LEU A 172 -4.33 -1.79 17.93
N PHE A 173 -4.99 -2.94 18.10
CA PHE A 173 -6.43 -3.06 17.89
C PHE A 173 -7.21 -2.17 18.85
N GLN A 174 -6.82 -2.11 20.12
CA GLN A 174 -7.49 -1.28 21.12
C GLN A 174 -7.30 0.22 20.85
N LYS A 175 -6.13 0.64 20.37
CA LYS A 175 -5.86 2.05 20.04
C LYS A 175 -6.79 2.61 18.98
N THR A 176 -7.19 1.77 18.03
CA THR A 176 -8.09 2.15 16.93
C THR A 176 -9.57 1.99 17.29
N LEU A 177 -9.90 1.16 18.28
CA LEU A 177 -11.27 0.91 18.68
C LEU A 177 -11.82 2.06 19.56
N LYS A 178 -13.04 2.51 19.26
CA LYS A 178 -13.69 3.57 20.04
C LYS A 178 -13.94 3.12 21.48
N GLU A 179 -13.57 3.95 22.46
CA GLU A 179 -13.77 3.64 23.89
C GLU A 179 -15.25 3.39 24.23
N THR A 180 -16.16 4.08 23.55
CA THR A 180 -17.61 3.89 23.68
C THR A 180 -18.05 2.47 23.31
N THR A 181 -17.36 1.82 22.38
CA THR A 181 -17.62 0.44 21.98
C THR A 181 -17.03 -0.56 22.98
N LEU A 182 -15.80 -0.35 23.43
CA LEU A 182 -15.18 -1.18 24.48
C LEU A 182 -16.01 -1.22 25.77
N ARG A 183 -16.62 -0.09 26.15
CA ARG A 183 -17.44 0.04 27.37
C ARG A 183 -18.90 -0.36 27.18
N SER A 184 -19.32 -0.76 25.98
CA SER A 184 -20.73 -1.04 25.70
C SER A 184 -21.24 -2.35 26.32
N HIS A 185 -20.36 -3.30 26.66
CA HIS A 185 -20.69 -4.54 27.37
C HIS A 185 -19.45 -5.12 28.09
N PRO A 186 -19.58 -5.73 29.28
CA PRO A 186 -18.44 -6.30 30.03
C PRO A 186 -17.66 -7.40 29.29
N ASP A 187 -18.31 -8.12 28.38
CA ASP A 187 -17.67 -9.20 27.60
C ASP A 187 -16.87 -8.70 26.38
N ILE A 188 -17.17 -7.49 25.89
CA ILE A 188 -16.54 -6.95 24.67
C ILE A 188 -15.01 -6.87 24.79
N PRO A 189 -14.40 -6.40 25.90
CA PRO A 189 -12.95 -6.38 26.04
C PRO A 189 -12.27 -7.74 25.82
N ASN A 190 -12.91 -8.85 26.24
CA ASN A 190 -12.40 -10.20 26.01
C ASN A 190 -12.59 -10.62 24.54
N LEU A 191 -13.74 -10.32 23.94
CA LEU A 191 -14.00 -10.60 22.53
C LEU A 191 -13.05 -9.81 21.61
N THR A 192 -12.68 -8.58 22.00
CA THR A 192 -11.68 -7.77 21.31
C THR A 192 -10.32 -8.48 21.25
N ARG A 193 -9.90 -9.15 22.33
CA ARG A 193 -8.66 -9.96 22.31
C ARG A 193 -8.74 -11.11 21.31
N VAL A 194 -9.89 -11.80 21.27
CA VAL A 194 -10.11 -12.92 20.33
C VAL A 194 -10.05 -12.43 18.89
N VAL A 195 -10.75 -11.35 18.56
CA VAL A 195 -10.73 -10.77 17.21
C VAL A 195 -9.33 -10.30 16.82
N ALA A 196 -8.61 -9.60 17.70
CA ALA A 196 -7.23 -9.16 17.44
C ALA A 196 -6.29 -10.35 17.17
N MET A 197 -6.45 -11.46 17.90
CA MET A 197 -5.70 -12.69 17.67
C MET A 197 -6.00 -13.29 16.28
N LEU A 198 -7.25 -13.25 15.84
CA LEU A 198 -7.66 -13.74 14.51
C LEU A 198 -7.09 -12.89 13.36
N CYS A 199 -6.66 -11.65 13.62
CA CYS A 199 -5.93 -10.83 12.66
C CYS A 199 -4.46 -11.25 12.46
N ARG A 200 -3.97 -12.25 13.21
CA ARG A 200 -2.63 -12.87 13.08
C ARG A 200 -1.46 -11.87 13.16
N GLY A 201 -1.65 -10.77 13.88
CA GLY A 201 -0.60 -9.77 14.08
C GLY A 201 -0.28 -8.91 12.85
N PHE A 202 -1.06 -8.97 11.77
CA PHE A 202 -0.89 -8.06 10.62
C PHE A 202 -1.41 -6.66 10.97
N PRO A 203 -0.56 -5.61 11.02
CA PRO A 203 -1.00 -4.25 11.33
C PRO A 203 -2.13 -3.75 10.43
N LEU A 204 -2.09 -4.08 9.14
CA LEU A 204 -3.15 -3.69 8.20
C LEU A 204 -4.50 -4.33 8.56
N ALA A 205 -4.52 -5.63 8.83
CA ALA A 205 -5.76 -6.34 9.20
C ALA A 205 -6.31 -5.86 10.54
N LEU A 206 -5.43 -5.64 11.52
CA LEU A 206 -5.80 -5.12 12.84
C LEU A 206 -6.51 -3.77 12.73
N SER A 207 -5.96 -2.83 11.97
CA SER A 207 -6.54 -1.49 11.83
C SER A 207 -7.88 -1.51 11.07
N LEU A 208 -7.97 -2.25 9.95
CA LEU A 208 -9.19 -2.42 9.16
C LEU A 208 -10.33 -3.07 9.97
N ILE A 209 -10.03 -4.18 10.65
CA ILE A 209 -11.05 -4.93 11.40
C ILE A 209 -11.46 -4.16 12.65
N SER A 210 -10.52 -3.51 13.34
CA SER A 210 -10.85 -2.68 14.49
C SER A 210 -11.83 -1.56 14.13
N GLU A 211 -11.60 -0.88 13.01
CA GLU A 211 -12.52 0.16 12.53
C GLU A 211 -13.87 -0.42 12.09
N THR A 212 -13.87 -1.57 11.41
CA THR A 212 -15.09 -2.30 11.05
C THR A 212 -15.92 -2.66 12.29
N MET A 213 -15.24 -2.99 13.40
CA MET A 213 -15.85 -3.32 14.68
C MET A 213 -16.20 -2.08 15.53
N ALA A 214 -15.75 -0.88 15.16
CA ALA A 214 -15.84 0.31 16.00
C ALA A 214 -17.26 0.79 16.29
N CYS A 215 -18.26 0.35 15.52
CA CYS A 215 -19.68 0.64 15.77
C CYS A 215 -20.49 -0.54 16.36
N LYS A 216 -19.86 -1.72 16.53
CA LYS A 216 -20.51 -2.96 16.96
C LYS A 216 -20.60 -3.04 18.48
N ARG A 217 -21.80 -2.81 19.01
CA ARG A 217 -22.04 -2.67 20.47
C ARG A 217 -22.69 -3.90 21.09
N MET A 218 -23.18 -4.84 20.28
CA MET A 218 -23.83 -6.05 20.79
C MET A 218 -22.88 -7.23 20.78
N VAL A 219 -22.88 -8.00 21.86
CA VAL A 219 -22.07 -9.23 22.00
C VAL A 219 -22.27 -10.21 20.83
N SER A 220 -23.49 -10.31 20.30
CA SER A 220 -23.81 -11.16 19.15
C SER A 220 -23.07 -10.74 17.88
N GLU A 221 -22.86 -9.45 17.65
CA GLU A 221 -22.12 -8.95 16.48
C GLU A 221 -20.65 -9.38 16.54
N TRP A 222 -20.05 -9.36 17.73
CA TRP A 222 -18.68 -9.81 17.96
C TRP A 222 -18.53 -11.33 17.78
N HIS A 223 -19.47 -12.12 18.29
CA HIS A 223 -19.47 -13.57 18.06
C HIS A 223 -19.63 -13.92 16.58
N HIS A 224 -20.50 -13.20 15.88
CA HIS A 224 -20.67 -13.36 14.44
C HIS A 224 -19.37 -13.04 13.68
N ALA A 225 -18.70 -11.93 14.01
CA ALA A 225 -17.41 -11.57 13.42
C ALA A 225 -16.35 -12.66 13.65
N ILE A 226 -16.25 -13.20 14.87
CA ILE A 226 -15.36 -14.32 15.20
C ILE A 226 -15.67 -15.54 14.34
N GLN A 227 -16.95 -15.91 14.21
CA GLN A 227 -17.35 -17.05 13.40
C GLN A 227 -16.91 -16.90 11.94
N VAL A 228 -17.13 -15.72 11.34
CA VAL A 228 -16.73 -15.44 9.95
C VAL A 228 -15.21 -15.47 9.78
N LEU A 229 -14.46 -14.82 10.68
CA LEU A 229 -12.99 -14.80 10.63
C LEU A 229 -12.38 -16.21 10.80
N VAL A 230 -12.98 -17.06 11.65
CA VAL A 230 -12.56 -18.45 11.80
C VAL A 230 -12.83 -19.25 10.51
N SER A 231 -14.00 -19.12 9.89
CA SER A 231 -14.28 -19.84 8.63
C SER A 231 -13.31 -19.42 7.51
N SER A 232 -13.06 -18.12 7.37
CA SER A 232 -12.16 -17.59 6.33
C SER A 232 -10.71 -18.03 6.49
N THR A 233 -10.27 -18.30 7.73
CA THR A 233 -8.88 -18.70 7.99
C THR A 233 -8.62 -20.20 7.79
N VAL A 234 -9.67 -21.02 7.85
CA VAL A 234 -9.58 -22.47 7.58
C VAL A 234 -9.53 -22.76 6.08
N GLU A 235 -10.22 -21.96 5.26
CA GLU A 235 -10.30 -22.16 3.80
C GLU A 235 -8.99 -21.83 3.05
N PHE A 236 -8.08 -21.08 3.67
CA PHE A 236 -6.90 -20.48 3.01
C PHE A 236 -5.56 -20.77 3.72
N SER A 237 -5.47 -21.81 4.55
CA SER A 237 -4.20 -22.17 5.20
C SER A 237 -3.13 -22.57 4.17
N GLY A 238 -1.97 -21.90 4.15
CA GLY A 238 -0.80 -22.29 3.34
C GLY A 238 -0.61 -21.53 2.02
N THR A 239 -1.32 -20.41 1.80
CA THR A 239 -1.06 -19.51 0.66
C THR A 239 -0.08 -18.38 1.06
N GLU A 240 0.64 -17.81 0.10
CA GLU A 240 1.56 -16.68 0.36
C GLU A 240 0.85 -15.43 0.93
N ASP A 241 -0.46 -15.30 0.69
CA ASP A 241 -1.27 -14.14 1.06
C ASP A 241 -2.33 -14.46 2.14
N GLU A 242 -1.90 -15.03 3.25
CA GLU A 242 -2.77 -15.39 4.39
C GLU A 242 -3.61 -14.23 4.96
N ILE A 243 -3.25 -12.98 4.64
CA ILE A 243 -3.96 -11.79 5.07
C ILE A 243 -5.25 -11.55 4.26
N LEU A 244 -5.33 -11.96 2.99
CA LEU A 244 -6.48 -11.60 2.12
C LEU A 244 -7.83 -12.08 2.64
N PRO A 245 -7.98 -13.32 3.14
CA PRO A 245 -9.26 -13.79 3.69
C PRO A 245 -9.68 -13.00 4.93
N ILE A 246 -8.71 -12.50 5.70
CA ILE A 246 -8.93 -11.64 6.86
C ILE A 246 -9.40 -10.27 6.39
N LEU A 247 -8.77 -9.67 5.36
CA LEU A 247 -9.18 -8.38 4.81
C LEU A 247 -10.57 -8.43 4.16
N LYS A 248 -10.94 -9.57 3.56
CA LYS A 248 -12.26 -9.78 2.96
C LYS A 248 -13.40 -9.57 3.96
N PHE A 249 -13.17 -9.80 5.25
CA PHE A 249 -14.16 -9.50 6.30
C PHE A 249 -14.60 -8.02 6.29
N ALA A 250 -13.66 -7.08 6.07
CA ALA A 250 -13.98 -5.66 5.99
C ALA A 250 -14.83 -5.34 4.76
N TYR A 251 -14.54 -5.97 3.61
CA TYR A 251 -15.36 -5.86 2.40
C TYR A 251 -16.77 -6.45 2.61
N ASP A 252 -16.88 -7.64 3.19
CA ASP A 252 -18.17 -8.31 3.41
C ASP A 252 -19.08 -7.50 4.35
N SER A 253 -18.46 -6.72 5.25
CA SER A 253 -19.11 -5.81 6.20
C SER A 253 -19.58 -4.47 5.59
N LEU A 254 -19.21 -4.16 4.34
CA LEU A 254 -19.71 -2.98 3.64
C LEU A 254 -21.23 -3.07 3.42
N ASN A 255 -21.93 -1.98 3.72
CA ASN A 255 -23.39 -1.92 3.56
C ASN A 255 -23.76 -1.46 2.16
N GLY A 256 -24.52 -2.29 1.44
CA GLY A 256 -25.11 -1.95 0.15
C GLY A 256 -24.22 -2.28 -1.05
N GLU A 257 -24.89 -2.63 -2.16
CA GLU A 257 -24.22 -3.04 -3.41
C GLU A 257 -23.44 -1.90 -4.06
N ASN A 258 -23.90 -0.66 -3.94
CA ASN A 258 -23.20 0.50 -4.49
C ASN A 258 -21.85 0.71 -3.80
N MET A 259 -21.79 0.56 -2.46
CA MET A 259 -20.55 0.67 -1.69
C MET A 259 -19.58 -0.44 -2.06
N LYS A 260 -20.06 -1.68 -2.14
CA LYS A 260 -19.25 -2.84 -2.56
C LYS A 260 -18.73 -2.68 -3.99
N SER A 261 -19.58 -2.27 -4.92
CA SER A 261 -19.21 -2.05 -6.32
C SER A 261 -18.24 -0.89 -6.48
N GLY A 262 -18.47 0.22 -5.78
CA GLY A 262 -17.57 1.38 -5.78
C GLY A 262 -16.18 1.03 -5.24
N PHE A 263 -16.11 0.27 -4.14
CA PHE A 263 -14.86 -0.26 -3.61
C PHE A 263 -14.13 -1.14 -4.62
N LEU A 264 -14.81 -2.12 -5.23
CA LEU A 264 -14.18 -3.00 -6.23
C LEU A 264 -13.71 -2.22 -7.46
N TYR A 265 -14.45 -1.18 -7.88
CA TYR A 265 -14.06 -0.31 -8.99
C TYR A 265 -12.72 0.40 -8.72
N CYS A 266 -12.46 0.84 -7.48
CA CYS A 266 -11.19 1.45 -7.12
C CYS A 266 -9.98 0.54 -7.38
N ALA A 267 -10.15 -0.79 -7.31
CA ALA A 267 -9.07 -1.75 -7.53
C ALA A 267 -8.59 -1.80 -8.99
N LEU A 268 -9.37 -1.26 -9.93
CA LEU A 268 -9.02 -1.20 -11.35
C LEU A 268 -7.90 -0.20 -11.62
N PHE A 269 -7.81 0.87 -10.83
CA PHE A 269 -6.72 1.80 -10.95
C PHE A 269 -5.37 1.09 -10.69
N PRO A 270 -4.28 1.55 -11.34
CA PRO A 270 -2.97 0.96 -11.13
C PRO A 270 -2.54 0.98 -9.66
N LYS A 271 -1.63 0.08 -9.31
CA LYS A 271 -0.99 0.04 -8.00
C LYS A 271 -0.35 1.41 -7.70
N ASN A 272 -0.43 1.87 -6.45
CA ASN A 272 0.10 3.17 -5.99
C ASN A 272 -0.47 4.42 -6.70
N PHE A 273 -1.50 4.29 -7.55
CA PHE A 273 -2.08 5.42 -8.26
C PHE A 273 -2.89 6.33 -7.32
N HIS A 274 -2.64 7.63 -7.40
CA HIS A 274 -3.39 8.66 -6.68
C HIS A 274 -4.63 9.05 -7.51
N ILE A 275 -5.80 8.62 -7.07
CA ILE A 275 -7.07 8.89 -7.75
C ILE A 275 -7.65 10.19 -7.20
N ARG A 276 -7.81 11.22 -8.05
CA ARG A 276 -8.52 12.44 -7.64
C ARG A 276 -9.97 12.08 -7.27
N LYS A 277 -10.44 12.54 -6.12
CA LYS A 277 -11.78 12.19 -5.61
C LYS A 277 -12.90 12.59 -6.60
N GLU A 278 -12.80 13.79 -7.16
CA GLU A 278 -13.71 14.28 -8.21
C GLU A 278 -13.82 13.28 -9.38
N HIS A 279 -12.68 12.81 -9.88
CA HIS A 279 -12.64 11.86 -11.00
C HIS A 279 -13.24 10.51 -10.64
N LEU A 280 -12.98 10.01 -9.43
CA LEU A 280 -13.55 8.75 -8.94
C LEU A 280 -15.08 8.82 -8.86
N VAL A 281 -15.62 9.93 -8.34
CA VAL A 281 -17.07 10.16 -8.26
C VAL A 281 -17.69 10.21 -9.65
N ASP A 282 -17.10 10.95 -10.60
CA ASP A 282 -17.57 10.99 -11.98
C ASP A 282 -17.54 9.59 -12.65
N CYS A 283 -16.52 8.77 -12.37
CA CYS A 283 -16.47 7.38 -12.83
C CYS A 283 -17.62 6.54 -12.25
N TRP A 284 -17.87 6.61 -10.95
CA TRP A 284 -18.95 5.84 -10.31
C TRP A 284 -20.34 6.23 -10.82
N ILE A 285 -20.56 7.53 -11.12
CA ILE A 285 -21.80 8.01 -11.74
C ILE A 285 -21.89 7.48 -13.18
N GLY A 286 -20.82 7.63 -13.97
CA GLY A 286 -20.78 7.20 -15.37
C GLY A 286 -20.99 5.69 -15.57
N GLU A 287 -20.47 4.88 -14.64
CA GLU A 287 -20.65 3.42 -14.63
C GLU A 287 -22.00 2.98 -14.05
N GLY A 288 -22.82 3.92 -13.55
CA GLY A 288 -24.12 3.63 -12.95
C GLY A 288 -24.04 2.93 -11.59
N ILE A 289 -22.86 2.93 -10.94
CA ILE A 289 -22.70 2.46 -9.55
C ILE A 289 -23.51 3.36 -8.61
N ILE A 290 -23.53 4.67 -8.90
CA ILE A 290 -24.41 5.64 -8.26
C ILE A 290 -25.56 5.93 -9.23
N ALA A 291 -26.69 5.27 -9.01
CA ALA A 291 -27.87 5.38 -9.85
C ALA A 291 -28.89 6.36 -9.25
N THR A 292 -28.75 7.65 -9.60
CA THR A 292 -29.73 8.71 -9.31
C THR A 292 -29.92 9.60 -10.54
N GLU A 293 -31.13 10.12 -10.72
CA GLU A 293 -31.46 11.01 -11.84
C GLU A 293 -30.88 12.42 -11.64
N ASP A 294 -30.66 12.82 -10.39
CA ASP A 294 -30.09 14.12 -10.02
C ASP A 294 -28.58 14.01 -9.83
N ARG A 295 -27.81 14.72 -10.68
CA ARG A 295 -26.36 14.70 -10.65
C ARG A 295 -25.79 15.29 -9.37
N ASP A 296 -26.38 16.33 -8.81
CA ASP A 296 -25.85 16.99 -7.61
C ASP A 296 -25.99 16.05 -6.40
N ILE A 297 -27.11 15.33 -6.31
CA ILE A 297 -27.32 14.27 -5.33
C ILE A 297 -26.31 13.13 -5.54
N ALA A 298 -26.05 12.75 -6.79
CA ALA A 298 -25.09 11.69 -7.13
C ALA A 298 -23.67 12.02 -6.65
N VAL A 299 -23.27 13.28 -6.85
CA VAL A 299 -21.95 13.78 -6.45
C VAL A 299 -21.81 13.76 -4.93
N ILE A 300 -22.82 14.21 -4.19
CA ILE A 300 -22.83 14.17 -2.72
C ILE A 300 -22.69 12.72 -2.22
N GLN A 301 -23.49 11.80 -2.77
CA GLN A 301 -23.41 10.37 -2.43
C GLN A 301 -22.04 9.77 -2.73
N GLY A 302 -21.41 10.17 -3.84
CA GLY A 302 -20.06 9.73 -4.19
C GLY A 302 -19.02 10.17 -3.16
N TYR A 303 -19.08 11.42 -2.69
CA TYR A 303 -18.19 11.88 -1.63
C TYR A 303 -18.47 11.23 -0.28
N GLU A 304 -19.73 10.95 0.06
CA GLU A 304 -20.09 10.17 1.26
C GLU A 304 -19.51 8.75 1.18
N MET A 305 -19.61 8.09 0.03
CA MET A 305 -19.01 6.77 -0.20
C MET A 305 -17.48 6.80 -0.04
N ILE A 306 -16.80 7.82 -0.58
CA ILE A 306 -15.36 7.99 -0.37
C ILE A 306 -15.05 8.17 1.12
N CYS A 307 -15.82 9.02 1.81
CA CYS A 307 -15.64 9.28 3.23
C CYS A 307 -15.79 8.00 4.07
N ASP A 308 -16.78 7.18 3.77
CA ASP A 308 -17.00 5.89 4.45
C ASP A 308 -15.86 4.91 4.18
N LEU A 309 -15.42 4.76 2.92
CA LEU A 309 -14.30 3.87 2.57
C LEU A 309 -12.98 4.32 3.19
N VAL A 310 -12.73 5.62 3.28
CA VAL A 310 -11.57 6.19 3.98
C VAL A 310 -11.69 5.98 5.49
N THR A 311 -12.88 6.21 6.06
CA THR A 311 -13.13 6.00 7.49
C THR A 311 -12.84 4.56 7.85
N MET A 312 -13.33 3.60 7.06
CA MET A 312 -13.06 2.16 7.21
C MET A 312 -11.63 1.74 6.85
N GLN A 313 -10.75 2.67 6.45
CA GLN A 313 -9.36 2.46 6.05
C GLN A 313 -9.16 1.56 4.81
N LEU A 314 -10.22 1.34 4.04
CA LEU A 314 -10.18 0.61 2.76
C LEU A 314 -9.59 1.47 1.64
N LEU A 315 -9.65 2.80 1.80
CA LEU A 315 -8.92 3.79 1.00
C LEU A 315 -8.05 4.66 1.93
N MET A 316 -6.92 5.14 1.40
CA MET A 316 -6.02 6.05 2.07
C MET A 316 -6.05 7.41 1.37
N GLU A 317 -6.21 8.48 2.13
CA GLU A 317 -6.10 9.84 1.61
C GLU A 317 -4.62 10.27 1.48
N ASP A 318 -4.37 11.17 0.53
CA ASP A 318 -3.13 11.93 0.50
C ASP A 318 -3.10 13.02 1.60
N GLU A 319 -2.03 13.82 1.62
CA GLU A 319 -1.85 14.81 2.70
C GLU A 319 -2.79 16.00 2.59
N VAL A 320 -3.26 16.32 1.39
CA VAL A 320 -4.12 17.47 1.09
C VAL A 320 -5.60 17.08 1.14
N GLY A 321 -5.90 15.78 1.11
CA GLY A 321 -7.26 15.24 1.11
C GLY A 321 -7.93 15.31 -0.27
N GLU A 322 -7.20 15.56 -1.35
CA GLU A 322 -7.74 15.67 -2.71
C GLU A 322 -7.76 14.34 -3.46
N CYS A 323 -6.81 13.46 -3.15
CA CYS A 323 -6.71 12.14 -3.76
C CYS A 323 -6.91 11.03 -2.74
N VAL A 324 -7.37 9.89 -3.24
CA VAL A 324 -7.39 8.61 -2.53
C VAL A 324 -6.56 7.59 -3.27
N LYS A 325 -6.01 6.63 -2.54
CA LYS A 325 -5.32 5.45 -3.08
C LYS A 325 -5.72 4.20 -2.30
N MET A 326 -5.67 3.05 -2.95
CA MET A 326 -5.93 1.77 -2.30
C MET A 326 -4.62 1.13 -1.85
N HIS A 327 -4.60 0.55 -0.64
CA HIS A 327 -3.43 -0.19 -0.16
C HIS A 327 -3.24 -1.47 -1.00
N ASP A 328 -2.01 -1.85 -1.32
CA ASP A 328 -1.73 -2.95 -2.24
C ASP A 328 -2.42 -4.28 -1.86
N MET A 329 -2.33 -4.71 -0.60
CA MET A 329 -3.05 -5.91 -0.14
C MET A 329 -4.58 -5.78 -0.20
N VAL A 330 -5.12 -4.57 -0.01
CA VAL A 330 -6.57 -4.32 -0.12
C VAL A 330 -6.99 -4.40 -1.59
N ARG A 331 -6.18 -3.85 -2.50
CA ARG A 331 -6.37 -3.95 -3.94
C ARG A 331 -6.28 -5.39 -4.42
N GLU A 332 -5.32 -6.15 -3.92
CA GLU A 332 -5.14 -7.56 -4.24
C GLU A 332 -6.35 -8.41 -3.81
N MET A 333 -6.86 -8.17 -2.59
CA MET A 333 -8.10 -8.77 -2.10
C MET A 333 -9.30 -8.39 -2.98
N ALA A 334 -9.45 -7.11 -3.34
CA ALA A 334 -10.54 -6.63 -4.20
C ALA A 334 -10.47 -7.22 -5.62
N LEU A 335 -9.28 -7.36 -6.20
CA LEU A 335 -9.08 -8.00 -7.51
C LEU A 335 -9.41 -9.49 -7.46
N GLY A 336 -9.05 -10.19 -6.37
CA GLY A 336 -9.43 -11.58 -6.12
C GLY A 336 -10.95 -11.74 -6.12
N ILE A 337 -11.65 -10.94 -5.32
CA ILE A 337 -13.13 -10.93 -5.27
C ILE A 337 -13.74 -10.65 -6.64
N THR A 338 -13.20 -9.65 -7.35
CA THR A 338 -13.69 -9.29 -8.70
C THR A 338 -13.52 -10.46 -9.69
N SER A 339 -12.39 -11.17 -9.63
CA SER A 339 -12.12 -12.35 -10.46
C SER A 339 -13.10 -13.49 -10.15
N ASP A 340 -13.40 -13.73 -8.88
CA ASP A 340 -14.33 -14.77 -8.45
C ASP A 340 -15.77 -14.46 -8.91
N LEU A 341 -16.22 -13.20 -8.78
CA LEU A 341 -17.53 -12.77 -9.28
C LEU A 341 -17.66 -12.94 -10.80
N ILE A 342 -16.59 -12.66 -11.54
CA ILE A 342 -16.56 -12.82 -13.00
C ILE A 342 -16.62 -14.30 -13.40
N SER A 343 -15.89 -15.17 -12.69
CA SER A 343 -15.83 -16.61 -12.98
C SER A 343 -17.08 -17.37 -12.51
N GLY A 344 -17.73 -16.92 -11.44
CA GLY A 344 -18.94 -17.51 -10.86
C GLY A 344 -20.26 -17.24 -11.62
N GLY A 345 -20.24 -16.42 -12.67
CA GLY A 345 -21.38 -16.27 -13.58
C GLY A 345 -22.62 -15.57 -13.01
N THR A 346 -22.51 -14.78 -11.94
CA THR A 346 -23.62 -13.98 -11.41
C THR A 346 -24.09 -12.94 -12.44
N ARG A 347 -25.31 -13.12 -12.94
CA ARG A 347 -25.88 -12.42 -14.09
C ARG A 347 -26.59 -11.10 -13.79
N ASN A 348 -26.59 -10.59 -12.57
CA ASN A 348 -27.40 -9.41 -12.23
C ASN A 348 -26.59 -8.17 -11.86
N THR A 349 -26.89 -7.12 -12.65
CA THR A 349 -26.86 -5.68 -12.36
C THR A 349 -25.53 -5.02 -12.04
N LEU A 350 -24.69 -4.91 -13.06
CA LEU A 350 -24.13 -3.69 -13.67
C LEU A 350 -23.24 -4.18 -14.82
N SER A 351 -22.90 -3.36 -15.80
CA SER A 351 -22.26 -3.80 -17.04
C SER A 351 -20.81 -4.25 -16.84
N TRP A 352 -20.59 -5.41 -16.21
CA TRP A 352 -19.31 -6.10 -16.04
C TRP A 352 -18.64 -6.44 -17.37
N SER A 353 -19.23 -6.15 -18.52
CA SER A 353 -18.54 -6.24 -19.82
C SER A 353 -17.40 -5.25 -19.90
N ALA A 354 -17.56 -3.98 -19.48
CA ALA A 354 -16.49 -2.98 -19.51
C ALA A 354 -15.35 -3.31 -18.52
N LEU A 355 -15.72 -3.81 -17.33
CA LEU A 355 -14.80 -4.30 -16.30
C LEU A 355 -14.09 -5.60 -16.72
N ARG A 356 -14.78 -6.52 -17.42
CA ARG A 356 -14.18 -7.70 -18.05
C ARG A 356 -13.26 -7.32 -19.19
N GLU A 357 -13.64 -6.37 -20.03
CA GLU A 357 -12.83 -5.84 -21.13
C GLU A 357 -11.60 -5.12 -20.55
N TYR A 358 -11.74 -4.34 -19.48
CA TYR A 358 -10.65 -3.64 -18.80
C TYR A 358 -9.70 -4.62 -18.08
N MET A 359 -10.20 -5.64 -17.39
CA MET A 359 -9.37 -6.69 -16.77
C MET A 359 -8.69 -7.58 -17.82
N ARG A 360 -9.40 -7.91 -18.91
CA ARG A 360 -8.83 -8.58 -20.10
C ARG A 360 -7.78 -7.68 -20.75
N CYS A 361 -8.01 -6.38 -20.83
CA CYS A 361 -7.08 -5.38 -21.33
C CYS A 361 -5.92 -5.16 -20.36
N GLN A 362 -6.04 -5.26 -19.03
CA GLN A 362 -4.89 -5.25 -18.12
C GLN A 362 -4.05 -6.52 -18.28
N ARG A 363 -4.68 -7.70 -18.35
CA ARG A 363 -3.98 -8.96 -18.67
C ARG A 363 -3.34 -8.94 -20.07
N SER A 364 -3.97 -8.27 -21.04
CA SER A 364 -3.45 -8.06 -22.39
C SER A 364 -2.47 -6.90 -22.49
N MET A 365 -2.52 -5.90 -21.60
CA MET A 365 -1.59 -4.75 -21.54
C MET A 365 -0.24 -5.21 -20.99
N ILE A 366 -0.22 -6.22 -20.11
CA ILE A 366 1.00 -6.96 -19.72
C ILE A 366 1.71 -7.57 -20.95
N GLY A 367 1.00 -7.84 -22.05
CA GLY A 367 1.60 -8.28 -23.32
C GLY A 367 1.65 -7.22 -24.44
N GLY A 368 0.79 -6.22 -24.40
CA GLY A 368 0.48 -5.34 -25.55
C GLY A 368 0.96 -3.90 -25.45
N TRP A 369 1.52 -3.47 -24.31
CA TRP A 369 2.27 -2.20 -24.25
C TRP A 369 3.57 -2.24 -25.06
N LEU A 370 4.11 -3.44 -25.32
CA LEU A 370 5.33 -3.66 -26.11
C LEU A 370 5.15 -3.49 -27.63
N GLU A 371 3.93 -3.55 -28.17
CA GLU A 371 3.69 -3.51 -29.63
C GLU A 371 3.13 -2.18 -30.14
N ARG A 372 2.77 -1.24 -29.26
CA ARG A 372 2.18 0.06 -29.67
C ARG A 372 3.11 1.26 -29.54
N CYS A 373 4.40 1.01 -29.37
CA CYS A 373 5.48 1.97 -29.61
C CYS A 373 6.46 1.44 -30.67
N GLN A 374 5.95 1.20 -31.89
CA GLN A 374 6.73 1.18 -33.13
C GLN A 374 6.20 2.22 -34.10
#